data_AF-X1GNP3-F1
#
_entry.id   AF-X1GNP3-F1
#
_cell.length_a   1.000
_cell.length_b   1.000
_cell.length_c   1.000
_cell.angle_alpha   90.00
_cell.angle_beta   90.00
_cell.angle_gamma   90.00
#
_symmetry.space_group_name_H-M   'P 1'
#
loop_
_entity.id
_entity.type
_entity.pdbx_description
1 polymer ?
#
loop_
_entity_poly.entity_id
_entity_poly.type
_entity_poly.pdbx_seq_one_letter_code
_entity_poly.pdbx_strand_id
1 'polypeptide(L)'
;MPSITVNMDPSTAVIAAEKKNAKIIPTLLVVDNVEADQDAVLTLVDRFWPSASHKEDDPEVQTPTRLAINVSEDACISLDEDDLKGIEFLGAPEVVVVTTESDCKVTMGYKF
;
A
#
# COMPACT_ATOMS: atom_id res chain seq x y z
N MET A 1 1.86 -17.40 4.13
CA MET A 1 2.13 -15.95 4.12
C MET A 1 0.79 -15.25 3.98
N PRO A 2 0.44 -14.26 4.82
CA PRO A 2 -0.79 -13.51 4.63
C PRO A 2 -0.71 -12.68 3.34
N SER A 3 -1.75 -12.80 2.51
CA SER A 3 -1.97 -11.96 1.36
C SER A 3 -3.37 -11.39 1.47
N ILE A 4 -3.53 -10.12 1.10
CA ILE A 4 -4.83 -9.47 1.04
C ILE A 4 -5.00 -8.87 -0.34
N THR A 5 -6.20 -9.02 -0.88
CA THR A 5 -6.63 -8.37 -2.11
C THR A 5 -7.62 -7.30 -1.73
N VAL A 6 -7.37 -6.07 -2.18
CA VAL A 6 -8.24 -4.92 -1.99
C VAL A 6 -8.69 -4.40 -3.35
N ASN A 7 -9.95 -4.02 -3.45
CA ASN A 7 -10.46 -3.28 -4.59
C ASN A 7 -10.28 -1.80 -4.32
N MET A 8 -9.92 -1.02 -5.33
CA MET A 8 -9.60 0.40 -5.18
C MET A 8 -10.84 1.31 -5.29
N ASP A 9 -11.89 0.87 -4.61
CA ASP A 9 -13.09 1.64 -4.27
C ASP A 9 -13.38 1.42 -2.78
N PRO A 10 -12.97 2.34 -1.88
CA PRO A 10 -12.53 3.74 -2.09
C PRO A 10 -11.03 3.92 -2.48
N SER A 11 -10.60 5.17 -2.75
CA SER A 11 -9.24 5.55 -3.20
C SER A 11 -8.10 5.17 -2.26
N THR A 12 -8.40 4.81 -1.02
CA THR A 12 -7.42 4.40 -0.03
C THR A 12 -7.82 3.08 0.62
N ALA A 13 -6.87 2.16 0.67
CA ALA A 13 -7.06 0.84 1.26
C ALA A 13 -5.90 0.50 2.20
N VAL A 14 -6.23 0.19 3.46
CA VAL A 14 -5.26 -0.28 4.45
C VAL A 14 -5.08 -1.80 4.28
N ILE A 15 -3.87 -2.22 3.96
CA ILE A 15 -3.55 -3.62 3.64
C ILE A 15 -3.34 -4.45 4.91
N ALA A 16 -2.68 -3.87 5.92
CA ALA A 16 -2.43 -4.53 7.18
C ALA A 16 -2.48 -3.53 8.32
N ALA A 17 -3.03 -3.96 9.46
CA ALA A 17 -2.97 -3.18 10.68
C ALA A 17 -1.51 -3.09 11.18
N GLU A 18 -1.12 -1.91 11.65
CA GLU A 18 0.16 -1.72 12.33
C GLU A 18 0.27 -2.72 13.49
N LYS A 19 1.44 -3.36 13.61
CA LYS A 19 1.77 -4.20 14.75
C LYS A 19 2.96 -3.60 15.48
N LYS A 20 2.74 -3.20 16.73
CA LYS A 20 3.75 -2.56 17.58
C LYS A 20 5.04 -3.40 17.63
N ASN A 21 6.17 -2.77 17.30
CA ASN A 21 7.51 -3.37 17.23
C ASN A 21 7.70 -4.48 16.17
N ALA A 22 6.81 -4.58 15.17
CA ALA A 22 6.99 -5.47 14.03
C ALA A 22 7.13 -4.63 12.76
N LYS A 23 7.97 -5.08 11.84
CA LYS A 23 8.12 -4.45 10.52
C LYS A 23 7.24 -5.20 9.54
N ILE A 24 6.49 -4.50 8.71
CA ILE A 24 5.74 -5.14 7.63
C ILE A 24 6.57 -5.04 6.37
N ILE A 25 6.99 -6.18 5.84
CA ILE A 25 7.78 -6.27 4.61
C ILE A 25 6.86 -6.83 3.52
N PRO A 26 6.57 -6.08 2.45
CA PRO A 26 5.83 -6.59 1.30
C PRO A 26 6.69 -7.63 0.58
N THR A 27 6.12 -8.79 0.29
CA THR A 27 6.81 -9.90 -0.40
C THR A 27 6.29 -10.11 -1.81
N LEU A 28 5.07 -9.62 -2.09
CA LEU A 28 4.42 -9.74 -3.37
C LEU A 28 3.50 -8.54 -3.53
N LEU A 29 3.51 -7.89 -4.68
CA LEU A 29 2.52 -6.90 -5.05
C LEU A 29 2.03 -7.21 -6.46
N VAL A 30 0.74 -7.49 -6.58
CA VAL A 30 0.08 -7.67 -7.88
C VAL A 30 -0.95 -6.58 -8.01
N VAL A 31 -0.82 -5.77 -9.06
CA VAL A 31 -1.84 -4.82 -9.47
C VAL A 31 -2.46 -5.32 -10.75
N ASP A 32 -3.76 -5.58 -10.69
CA ASP A 32 -4.58 -5.97 -11.82
C ASP A 32 -5.45 -4.76 -12.20
N ASN A 33 -5.12 -4.17 -13.35
CA ASN A 33 -5.81 -3.03 -13.95
C ASN A 33 -6.43 -3.43 -15.31
N VAL A 34 -6.70 -4.72 -15.53
CA VAL A 34 -7.19 -5.22 -16.83
C VAL A 34 -8.63 -4.80 -17.10
N GLU A 35 -9.45 -4.76 -16.05
CA GLU A 35 -10.86 -4.36 -16.14
C GLU A 35 -11.06 -2.84 -15.92
N ALA A 36 -9.97 -2.08 -15.75
CA ALA A 36 -10.01 -0.64 -15.55
C ALA A 36 -10.07 0.11 -16.89
N ASP A 37 -10.86 1.18 -16.93
CA ASP A 37 -11.06 2.01 -18.13
C ASP A 37 -10.02 3.15 -18.20
N GLN A 38 -9.12 3.26 -17.22
CA GLN A 38 -8.11 4.32 -17.12
C GLN A 38 -6.77 3.84 -16.52
N ASP A 39 -5.71 4.60 -16.81
CA ASP A 39 -4.42 4.45 -16.15
C ASP A 39 -4.55 4.70 -14.64
N ALA A 40 -4.02 3.77 -13.84
CA ALA A 40 -4.03 3.85 -12.38
C ALA A 40 -2.63 4.22 -11.87
N VAL A 41 -2.53 5.31 -11.12
CA VAL A 41 -1.32 5.65 -10.35
C VAL A 41 -1.54 5.20 -8.92
N LEU A 42 -0.88 4.10 -8.55
CA LEU A 42 -0.93 3.52 -7.22
C LEU A 42 0.28 3.95 -6.41
N THR A 43 0.03 4.37 -5.17
CA THR A 43 1.06 4.77 -4.23
C THR A 43 0.93 3.98 -2.95
N LEU A 44 1.98 3.24 -2.60
CA LEU A 44 2.12 2.61 -1.30
C LEU A 44 2.69 3.65 -0.33
N VAL A 45 1.92 3.95 0.71
CA VAL A 45 2.30 4.87 1.78
C VAL A 45 2.41 4.11 3.10
N ASP A 46 3.37 4.52 3.92
CA ASP A 46 3.57 4.00 5.27
C ASP A 46 2.80 4.87 6.23
N ARG A 47 1.64 4.43 6.73
CA ARG A 47 0.85 5.21 7.68
C ARG A 47 1.37 4.99 9.09
N PHE A 48 2.14 5.95 9.58
CA PHE A 48 2.76 5.93 10.89
C PHE A 48 2.05 6.92 11.83
N TRP A 49 1.59 6.42 12.97
CA TRP A 49 1.13 7.26 14.09
C TRP A 49 2.29 7.48 15.07
N PRO A 50 2.89 8.69 15.12
CA PRO A 50 3.92 8.97 16.09
C PRO A 50 3.34 8.85 17.51
N SER A 51 4.06 8.23 18.42
CA SER A 51 3.70 8.33 19.84
C SER A 51 3.81 9.79 20.28
N ALA A 52 2.78 10.32 20.95
CA ALA A 52 2.83 11.62 21.60
C ALA A 52 4.06 11.69 22.52
N SER A 53 5.12 12.34 22.05
CA SER A 53 6.31 12.64 22.84
C SER A 53 6.36 14.15 22.99
N HIS A 54 6.50 14.63 24.24
CA HIS A 54 6.48 16.06 24.60
C HIS A 54 5.11 16.79 24.56
N LYS A 55 4.05 16.22 25.15
CA LYS A 55 2.79 16.94 25.46
C LYS A 55 2.03 17.55 24.25
N GLU A 56 2.32 17.13 23.02
CA GLU A 56 1.37 17.30 21.92
C GLU A 56 0.30 16.21 22.04
N ASP A 57 -0.95 16.61 22.26
CA ASP A 57 -2.09 15.70 22.43
C ASP A 57 -2.48 14.99 21.11
N ASP A 58 -2.00 15.47 19.95
CA ASP A 58 -2.40 14.95 18.63
C ASP A 58 -1.25 15.06 17.60
N PRO A 59 -0.27 14.14 17.61
CA PRO A 59 0.78 14.12 16.59
C PRO A 59 0.19 13.80 15.21
N GLU A 60 0.49 14.63 14.21
CA GLU A 60 0.01 14.42 12.83
C GLU A 60 0.45 13.05 12.29
N VAL A 61 -0.50 12.35 11.65
CA VAL A 61 -0.24 11.08 10.98
C VAL A 61 0.71 11.31 9.82
N GLN A 62 1.85 10.62 9.82
CA GLN A 62 2.77 10.67 8.70
C GLN A 62 2.45 9.55 7.72
N THR A 63 2.35 9.89 6.44
CA THR A 63 2.13 8.93 5.34
C THR A 63 3.24 9.03 4.29
N PRO A 64 4.53 8.81 4.63
CA PRO A 64 5.58 8.84 3.63
C PRO A 64 5.32 7.80 2.54
N THR A 65 5.33 8.25 1.29
CA THR A 65 5.22 7.40 0.11
C THR A 65 6.49 6.56 -0.03
N ARG A 66 6.33 5.24 -0.08
CA ARG A 66 7.42 4.27 -0.22
C ARG A 66 7.60 3.82 -1.67
N LEU A 67 6.50 3.67 -2.39
CA LEU A 67 6.52 3.21 -3.78
C LEU A 67 5.39 3.87 -4.54
N ALA A 68 5.67 4.32 -5.75
CA ALA A 68 4.68 4.80 -6.70
C ALA A 68 4.79 3.96 -7.97
N ILE A 69 3.69 3.37 -8.39
CA ILE A 69 3.59 2.51 -9.58
C ILE A 69 2.55 3.14 -10.48
N ASN A 70 2.92 3.35 -11.73
CA ASN A 70 1.97 3.67 -12.78
C ASN A 70 1.63 2.37 -13.51
N VAL A 71 0.36 2.02 -13.53
CA VAL A 71 -0.17 0.86 -14.24
C VAL A 71 -1.06 1.38 -15.35
N SER A 72 -0.74 1.03 -16.59
CA SER A 72 -1.53 1.40 -17.75
C SER A 72 -2.89 0.68 -17.78
N GLU A 73 -3.82 1.20 -18.57
CA GLU A 73 -5.04 0.47 -18.96
C GLU A 73 -4.69 -0.92 -19.54
N ASP A 74 -5.53 -1.93 -19.26
CA ASP A 74 -5.40 -3.32 -19.74
C ASP A 74 -4.09 -4.05 -19.32
N ALA A 75 -3.44 -3.57 -18.25
CA ALA A 75 -2.16 -4.12 -17.79
C ALA A 75 -2.24 -4.76 -16.39
N CYS A 76 -1.57 -5.90 -16.25
CA CYS A 76 -1.25 -6.52 -14.96
C CYS A 76 0.24 -6.34 -14.66
N ILE A 77 0.55 -5.80 -13.49
CA ILE A 77 1.93 -5.73 -12.98
C ILE A 77 2.03 -6.60 -11.73
N SER A 78 2.90 -7.61 -11.80
CA SER A 78 3.35 -8.37 -10.63
C SER A 78 4.78 -7.99 -10.29
N LEU A 79 4.99 -7.50 -9.07
CA LEU A 79 6.29 -7.24 -8.47
C LEU A 79 6.57 -8.30 -7.41
N ASP A 80 7.67 -9.02 -7.61
CA ASP A 80 8.10 -10.09 -6.72
C ASP A 80 9.00 -9.56 -5.60
N GLU A 81 9.39 -10.45 -4.67
CA GLU A 81 10.19 -10.09 -3.49
C GLU A 81 11.55 -9.43 -3.83
N ASP A 82 12.13 -9.70 -5.00
CA ASP A 82 13.36 -9.04 -5.44
C ASP A 82 13.15 -7.60 -5.92
N ASP A 83 11.96 -7.27 -6.47
CA ASP A 83 11.62 -5.90 -6.89
C ASP A 83 11.19 -5.03 -5.70
N LEU A 84 10.66 -5.66 -4.64
CA LEU A 84 10.22 -5.02 -3.40
C LEU A 84 11.31 -5.02 -2.31
N LYS A 85 12.51 -5.49 -2.65
CA LYS A 85 13.62 -5.68 -1.72
C LYS A 85 14.11 -4.35 -1.16
N GLY A 86 13.82 -4.11 0.11
CA GLY A 86 14.23 -2.91 0.84
C GLY A 86 13.09 -1.97 1.21
N ILE A 87 11.86 -2.27 0.80
CA ILE A 87 10.68 -1.56 1.31
C ILE A 87 10.33 -2.18 2.67
N GLU A 88 10.55 -1.43 3.74
CA GLU A 88 10.13 -1.79 5.09
C GLU A 88 9.11 -0.77 5.59
N PHE A 89 7.93 -1.24 5.98
CA PHE A 89 6.92 -0.42 6.63
C PHE A 89 7.06 -0.57 8.15
N LEU A 90 7.17 0.56 8.84
CA LEU A 90 7.16 0.60 10.31
C LEU A 90 5.74 0.80 10.85
N GLY A 91 4.85 1.42 10.06
CA GLY A 91 3.45 1.62 10.34
C GLY A 91 2.53 0.67 9.55
N ALA A 92 1.28 1.10 9.36
CA ALA A 92 0.29 0.38 8.56
C ALA A 92 0.53 0.65 7.06
N PRO A 93 0.78 -0.37 6.22
CA PRO A 93 0.85 -0.16 4.78
C PRO A 93 -0.53 0.18 4.24
N GLU A 94 -0.63 1.36 3.61
CA GLU A 94 -1.82 1.86 2.95
C GLU A 94 -1.50 2.03 1.46
N VAL A 95 -2.43 1.66 0.60
CA VAL A 95 -2.33 1.92 -0.84
C VAL A 95 -3.33 3.01 -1.18
N VAL A 96 -2.85 4.04 -1.87
CA VAL A 96 -3.61 5.20 -2.32
C VAL A 96 -3.57 5.22 -3.84
N VAL A 97 -4.73 5.27 -4.47
CA VAL A 97 -4.86 5.46 -5.94
C VAL A 97 -5.33 6.87 -6.22
N VAL A 98 -4.72 7.50 -7.22
CA VAL A 98 -5.10 8.84 -7.67
C VAL A 98 -6.46 8.82 -8.39
N THR A 99 -6.73 7.76 -9.14
CA THR A 99 -7.98 7.54 -9.88
C THR A 99 -8.71 6.35 -9.27
N THR A 100 -9.88 6.57 -8.67
CA THR A 100 -10.69 5.48 -8.08
C THR A 100 -11.39 4.68 -9.15
N GLU A 101 -11.07 3.38 -9.24
CA GLU A 101 -11.83 2.44 -10.05
C GLU A 101 -12.01 1.13 -9.28
N SER A 102 -13.26 0.69 -9.17
CA SER A 102 -13.67 -0.53 -8.44
C SER A 102 -13.06 -1.81 -9.01
N ASP A 103 -12.70 -1.76 -10.29
CA ASP A 103 -12.17 -2.87 -11.07
C ASP A 103 -10.64 -2.99 -10.98
N CYS A 104 -9.95 -1.98 -10.43
CA CYS A 104 -8.53 -2.06 -10.10
C CYS A 104 -8.36 -2.86 -8.80
N LYS A 105 -7.73 -4.03 -8.90
CA LYS A 105 -7.51 -4.95 -7.78
C LYS A 105 -6.02 -4.95 -7.40
N VAL A 106 -5.75 -4.71 -6.13
CA VAL A 106 -4.39 -4.74 -5.58
C VAL A 106 -4.28 -5.88 -4.60
N THR A 107 -3.42 -6.83 -4.92
CA THR A 107 -3.05 -7.92 -4.03
C THR A 107 -1.68 -7.68 -3.46
N MET A 108 -1.58 -7.60 -2.14
CA MET A 108 -0.29 -7.48 -1.46
C MET A 108 -0.09 -8.66 -0.51
N GLY A 109 1.00 -9.40 -0.74
CA GLY A 109 1.55 -10.37 0.20
C GLY A 109 2.53 -9.67 1.14
N TYR A 110 2.49 -10.00 2.43
CA TYR A 110 3.40 -9.39 3.41
C TYR A 110 3.87 -10.38 4.48
N LYS A 111 5.00 -10.04 5.10
CA LYS A 111 5.57 -10.73 6.28
C LYS A 111 5.79 -9.72 7.42
N PHE A 112 5.69 -10.21 8.65
CA PHE A 112 5.95 -9.46 9.90
C PHE A 112 7.37 -9.70 10.41
#